data_AF-A0A2T0UBJ8-F1
#
_entry.id   AF-A0A2T0UBJ8-F1
#
_cell.length_a   1.000
_cell.length_b   1.000
_cell.length_c   1.000
_cell.angle_alpha   90.00
_cell.angle_beta   90.00
_cell.angle_gamma   90.00
#
_symmetry.space_group_name_H-M   'P 1'
#
loop_
_entity.id
_entity.type
_entity.pdbx_description
1 polymer ?
#
loop_
_entity_poly.entity_id
_entity_poly.type
_entity_poly.pdbx_seq_one_letter_code
_entity_poly.pdbx_strand_id
1 'polypeptide(L)'
;MNIHFKLFVFLITWYTCLDSARAQDASYIYADVVLKNKTTVTGVIRWSSGQIFWTDVLQVSKTDVLALKYLKKYQLDKLPGSRDNTDGINWEFMNLWTDKLPKRRQETLCRFGDIVSIHVTGSQNAQIFFKSGSKIRVSGGSEISDLGKDILVYSSKAQKIAWKDISRINFRETGESTLPWKGKPLYGTVQTVNGPVSGLIKWDKSKFASSAAVYGKRSDRTVGINFSQIKKISKKDQGAVITLLSGKQVFLKDSRDVNASNRGIVIADPEGGQVIVQWSAFQSADFHQREAEAINYNSFARPRRIYAQAFGSEGRILKGNCTFDMDEEWNFEMLEGTRNRIHYKIPFSNISGITPQNEKQSNVILKDQRSLTLNNENDVSALNWGLIIWLKNSKYQYLPWEEINKVQFR
;
A
#
# COMPACT_ATOMS: atom_id res chain seq x y z
N MET A 1 36.09 -3.25 78.93
CA MET A 1 36.87 -3.35 77.68
C MET A 1 36.43 -4.61 76.95
N ASN A 2 35.55 -4.48 75.95
CA ASN A 2 35.45 -5.32 74.75
C ASN A 2 34.16 -4.95 74.00
N ILE A 3 34.38 -4.23 72.90
CA ILE A 3 33.40 -3.84 71.90
C ILE A 3 33.21 -5.05 70.98
N HIS A 4 32.00 -5.59 70.88
CA HIS A 4 31.65 -6.49 69.79
C HIS A 4 30.53 -5.87 68.96
N PHE A 5 30.98 -5.27 67.86
CA PHE A 5 30.19 -4.72 66.77
C PHE A 5 29.53 -5.88 66.01
N LYS A 6 28.21 -6.03 66.11
CA LYS A 6 27.45 -6.97 65.27
C LYS A 6 27.18 -6.30 63.93
N LEU A 7 27.95 -6.69 62.92
CA LEU A 7 27.75 -6.31 61.52
C LEU A 7 26.52 -7.06 60.97
N PHE A 8 25.41 -6.36 60.76
CA PHE A 8 24.23 -6.91 60.08
C PHE A 8 24.45 -6.80 58.56
N VAL A 9 24.76 -7.92 57.91
CA VAL A 9 24.85 -7.98 56.44
C VAL A 9 23.43 -8.11 55.89
N PHE A 10 22.86 -7.00 55.41
CA PHE A 10 21.64 -7.02 54.58
C PHE A 10 22.02 -7.43 53.16
N LEU A 11 21.78 -8.69 52.82
CA LEU A 11 21.89 -9.20 51.45
C LEU A 11 20.61 -8.80 50.68
N ILE A 12 20.62 -7.62 50.05
CA ILE A 12 19.54 -7.22 49.13
C ILE A 12 19.80 -7.91 47.79
N THR A 13 19.17 -9.05 47.57
CA THR A 13 19.07 -9.66 46.25
C THR A 13 18.06 -8.87 45.41
N TRP A 14 18.55 -7.90 44.65
CA TRP A 14 17.81 -7.36 43.51
C TRP A 14 17.68 -8.45 42.45
N TYR A 15 16.60 -9.22 42.50
CA TYR A 15 16.08 -9.89 41.32
C TYR A 15 15.50 -8.83 40.39
N THR A 16 16.35 -8.18 39.59
CA THR A 16 15.89 -7.61 38.32
C THR A 16 15.60 -8.80 37.42
N CYS A 17 14.40 -9.35 37.52
CA CYS A 17 13.82 -10.08 36.41
C CYS A 17 13.64 -9.03 35.31
N LEU A 18 14.64 -8.91 34.45
CA LEU A 18 14.48 -8.33 33.13
C LEU A 18 13.53 -9.27 32.39
N ASP A 19 12.23 -9.12 32.67
CA ASP A 19 11.22 -9.47 31.69
C ASP A 19 11.54 -8.61 30.49
N SER A 20 12.27 -9.20 29.55
CA SER A 20 12.31 -8.73 28.19
C SER A 20 10.92 -9.01 27.64
N ALA A 21 9.96 -8.14 28.03
CA ALA A 21 8.73 -7.95 27.32
C ALA A 21 9.16 -7.86 25.86
N ARG A 22 8.80 -8.87 25.08
CA ARG A 22 9.08 -8.89 23.65
C ARG A 22 8.32 -7.72 23.08
N ALA A 23 8.98 -6.57 22.96
CA ALA A 23 8.43 -5.42 22.29
C ALA A 23 8.08 -5.90 20.88
N GLN A 24 6.77 -6.03 20.66
CA GLN A 24 6.21 -6.38 19.39
C GLN A 24 6.62 -5.30 18.40
N ASP A 25 7.07 -5.69 17.21
CA ASP A 25 7.43 -4.70 16.20
C ASP A 25 6.19 -3.86 15.89
N ALA A 26 6.27 -2.55 16.12
CA ALA A 26 5.15 -1.64 15.96
C ALA A 26 4.67 -1.51 14.50
N SER A 27 5.38 -2.11 13.55
CA SER A 27 5.06 -2.11 12.12
C SER A 27 3.79 -2.86 11.74
N TYR A 28 3.25 -3.72 12.59
CA TYR A 28 2.05 -4.52 12.28
C TYR A 28 0.75 -3.74 12.49
N ILE A 29 -0.23 -3.95 11.59
CA ILE A 29 -1.58 -3.38 11.71
C ILE A 29 -2.21 -3.88 13.00
N TYR A 30 -2.70 -2.96 13.84
CA TYR A 30 -3.34 -3.27 15.12
C TYR A 30 -4.67 -2.54 15.24
N ALA A 31 -5.70 -3.21 15.75
CA ALA A 31 -7.02 -2.60 15.86
C ALA A 31 -7.92 -3.27 16.90
N ASP A 32 -8.98 -2.54 17.25
CA ASP A 32 -10.15 -3.07 17.93
C ASP A 32 -11.24 -3.37 16.88
N VAL A 33 -11.58 -4.65 16.71
CA VAL A 33 -12.63 -5.12 15.80
C VAL A 33 -13.93 -5.29 16.57
N VAL A 34 -14.86 -4.37 16.39
CA VAL A 34 -16.20 -4.38 16.98
C VAL A 34 -17.12 -5.22 16.10
N LEU A 35 -17.67 -6.28 16.66
CA LEU A 35 -18.61 -7.18 16.00
C LEU A 35 -20.06 -6.66 16.13
N LYS A 36 -20.94 -7.14 15.26
CA LYS A 36 -22.38 -6.77 15.27
C LYS A 36 -23.10 -7.14 16.57
N ASN A 37 -22.63 -8.16 17.27
CA ASN A 37 -23.12 -8.54 18.59
C ASN A 37 -22.53 -7.66 19.73
N LYS A 38 -21.84 -6.56 19.40
CA LYS A 38 -21.19 -5.61 20.32
C LYS A 38 -19.97 -6.15 21.09
N THR A 39 -19.50 -7.35 20.79
CA THR A 39 -18.22 -7.83 21.32
C THR A 39 -17.06 -7.22 20.55
N THR A 40 -15.92 -7.04 21.22
CA THR A 40 -14.71 -6.47 20.62
C THR A 40 -13.59 -7.50 20.66
N VAL A 41 -12.92 -7.69 19.53
CA VAL A 41 -11.72 -8.50 19.41
C VAL A 41 -10.56 -7.59 19.04
N THR A 42 -9.54 -7.56 19.89
CA THR A 42 -8.41 -6.64 19.78
C THR A 42 -7.13 -7.42 19.46
N GLY A 43 -6.32 -6.91 18.53
CA GLY A 43 -5.00 -7.48 18.27
C GLY A 43 -4.44 -7.09 16.91
N VAL A 44 -3.39 -7.80 16.47
CA VAL A 44 -2.83 -7.60 15.13
C VAL A 44 -3.75 -8.14 14.06
N ILE A 45 -3.97 -7.36 13.01
CA ILE A 45 -4.76 -7.74 11.86
C ILE A 45 -3.86 -8.27 10.75
N ARG A 46 -4.23 -9.43 10.22
CA ARG A 46 -3.86 -9.84 8.87
C ARG A 46 -5.10 -9.82 7.99
N TRP A 47 -5.05 -8.97 6.98
CA TRP A 47 -6.10 -8.83 5.99
C TRP A 47 -6.07 -10.00 4.99
N SER A 48 -7.19 -10.21 4.30
CA SER A 48 -7.41 -11.39 3.44
C SER A 48 -6.36 -11.57 2.34
N SER A 49 -5.85 -10.47 1.77
CA SER A 49 -4.89 -10.51 0.67
C SER A 49 -3.43 -10.54 1.15
N GLY A 50 -3.22 -10.71 2.46
CA GLY A 50 -1.89 -10.82 3.07
C GLY A 50 -1.29 -9.50 3.56
N GLN A 51 -2.08 -8.42 3.60
CA GLN A 51 -1.70 -7.19 4.28
C GLN A 51 -1.60 -7.42 5.79
N ILE A 52 -0.57 -6.86 6.42
CA ILE A 52 -0.20 -7.06 7.82
C ILE A 52 0.61 -5.90 8.40
N PHE A 53 1.20 -5.04 7.56
CA PHE A 53 1.97 -3.87 7.97
C PHE A 53 1.18 -2.59 7.77
N TRP A 54 1.46 -1.56 8.59
CA TRP A 54 0.86 -0.24 8.42
C TRP A 54 1.13 0.39 7.04
N THR A 55 2.25 0.02 6.40
CA THR A 55 2.65 0.46 5.07
C THR A 55 1.97 -0.32 3.93
N ASP A 56 1.24 -1.39 4.23
CA ASP A 56 0.50 -2.10 3.20
C ASP A 56 -0.63 -1.25 2.66
N VAL A 57 -0.92 -1.48 1.38
CA VAL A 57 -1.94 -0.75 0.63
C VAL A 57 -3.25 -1.52 0.68
N LEU A 58 -4.31 -0.80 1.05
CA LEU A 58 -5.70 -1.20 0.87
C LEU A 58 -6.16 -0.67 -0.50
N GLN A 59 -6.68 -1.55 -1.35
CA GLN A 59 -7.24 -1.21 -2.65
C GLN A 59 -8.75 -1.50 -2.69
N VAL A 60 -9.56 -0.47 -2.93
CA VAL A 60 -11.03 -0.56 -2.94
C VAL A 60 -11.65 0.38 -3.97
N SER A 61 -12.87 0.07 -4.43
CA SER A 61 -13.60 0.94 -5.36
C SER A 61 -14.42 1.98 -4.60
N LYS A 62 -14.41 3.23 -5.06
CA LYS A 62 -15.26 4.32 -4.56
C LYS A 62 -16.69 4.13 -5.10
N THR A 63 -17.69 4.30 -4.23
CA THR A 63 -19.10 4.30 -4.68
C THR A 63 -19.57 5.69 -5.09
N ASP A 64 -18.98 6.73 -4.50
CA ASP A 64 -19.40 8.11 -4.71
C ASP A 64 -18.42 8.78 -5.68
N VAL A 65 -18.78 8.82 -6.97
CA VAL A 65 -17.97 9.46 -8.02
C VAL A 65 -18.29 10.97 -8.07
N LEU A 66 -17.88 11.69 -7.03
CA LEU A 66 -18.28 13.09 -6.83
C LEU A 66 -17.65 14.05 -7.84
N ALA A 67 -16.52 13.71 -8.45
CA ALA A 67 -15.83 14.61 -9.36
C ALA A 67 -16.53 14.75 -10.72
N LEU A 68 -17.10 13.67 -11.26
CA LEU A 68 -17.71 13.67 -12.59
C LEU A 68 -18.92 14.62 -12.70
N LYS A 69 -19.61 14.90 -11.59
CA LYS A 69 -20.74 15.86 -11.56
C LYS A 69 -20.34 17.29 -11.92
N TYR A 70 -19.04 17.60 -11.89
CA TYR A 70 -18.51 18.92 -12.25
C TYR A 70 -18.24 19.04 -13.75
N LEU A 71 -18.24 17.93 -14.51
CA LEU A 71 -18.03 17.96 -15.95
C LEU A 71 -19.35 18.25 -16.68
N LYS A 72 -19.25 19.01 -17.78
CA LYS A 72 -20.35 19.19 -18.72
C LYS A 72 -20.52 17.92 -19.57
N LYS A 73 -21.72 17.69 -20.11
CA LYS A 73 -22.02 16.51 -20.95
C LYS A 73 -21.00 16.27 -22.06
N TYR A 74 -20.65 17.30 -22.84
CA TYR A 74 -19.66 17.17 -23.92
C TYR A 74 -18.24 16.83 -23.42
N GLN A 75 -17.93 17.10 -22.15
CA GLN A 75 -16.65 16.73 -21.53
C GLN A 75 -16.68 15.27 -21.10
N LEU A 76 -17.81 14.80 -20.54
CA LEU A 76 -18.03 13.39 -20.21
C LEU A 76 -17.94 12.50 -21.46
N ASP A 77 -18.53 12.93 -22.58
CA ASP A 77 -18.53 12.21 -23.86
C ASP A 77 -17.11 12.08 -24.49
N LYS A 78 -16.17 12.91 -24.04
CA LYS A 78 -14.76 12.89 -24.48
C LYS A 78 -13.86 12.08 -23.56
N LEU A 79 -14.34 11.65 -22.38
CA LEU A 79 -13.51 10.88 -21.47
C LEU A 79 -13.13 9.53 -22.10
N PRO A 80 -11.86 9.11 -22.01
CA PRO A 80 -11.45 7.75 -22.36
C PRO A 80 -12.35 6.71 -21.67
N GLY A 81 -12.87 5.74 -22.43
CA GLY A 81 -13.76 4.69 -21.92
C GLY A 81 -15.23 5.09 -21.71
N SER A 82 -15.66 6.26 -22.21
CA SER A 82 -17.07 6.72 -22.15
C SER A 82 -18.00 6.07 -23.18
N ARG A 83 -17.47 5.49 -24.26
CA ARG A 83 -18.25 4.82 -25.33
C ARG A 83 -18.06 3.31 -25.29
N ASP A 84 -19.09 2.59 -24.84
CA ASP A 84 -19.30 1.22 -25.31
C ASP A 84 -19.80 1.29 -26.76
N ASN A 85 -19.05 0.68 -27.66
CA ASN A 85 -19.46 0.46 -29.04
C ASN A 85 -20.53 -0.65 -29.05
N THR A 86 -21.78 -0.31 -28.74
CA THR A 86 -22.94 -1.17 -29.05
C THR A 86 -23.68 -0.57 -30.22
N ASP A 87 -23.33 -1.01 -31.42
CA ASP A 87 -24.21 -0.99 -32.58
C ASP A 87 -25.46 -1.81 -32.23
N GLY A 88 -26.54 -1.14 -31.83
CA GLY A 88 -27.73 -1.83 -31.35
C GLY A 88 -28.83 -0.88 -30.90
N ILE A 89 -29.62 -0.44 -31.89
CA ILE A 89 -31.01 0.04 -31.79
C ILE A 89 -31.26 1.08 -30.68
N ASN A 90 -31.35 2.31 -31.15
CA ASN A 90 -31.64 3.51 -30.40
C ASN A 90 -33.11 3.54 -29.95
N TRP A 91 -33.37 3.29 -28.67
CA TRP A 91 -34.68 3.58 -28.04
C TRP A 91 -34.60 4.94 -27.35
N GLU A 92 -34.54 6.00 -28.15
CA GLU A 92 -34.35 7.40 -27.71
C GLU A 92 -35.43 7.96 -26.77
N PHE A 93 -36.53 7.23 -26.53
CA PHE A 93 -37.66 7.74 -25.74
C PHE A 93 -37.64 7.39 -24.24
N MET A 94 -36.78 6.48 -23.77
CA MET A 94 -36.74 6.06 -22.35
C MET A 94 -35.48 6.54 -21.56
N ASN A 95 -34.55 7.25 -22.21
CA ASN A 95 -33.28 7.68 -21.60
C ASN A 95 -33.29 9.09 -20.97
N LEU A 96 -34.45 9.73 -20.83
CA LEU A 96 -34.54 11.10 -20.27
C LEU A 96 -34.21 11.21 -18.77
N TRP A 97 -33.94 10.10 -18.07
CA TRP A 97 -33.77 10.08 -16.60
C TRP A 97 -32.59 9.25 -16.08
N THR A 98 -31.66 8.82 -16.93
CA THR A 98 -30.43 8.14 -16.48
C THR A 98 -29.20 8.77 -17.12
N ASP A 99 -28.56 9.67 -16.37
CA ASP A 99 -27.21 10.16 -16.66
C ASP A 99 -26.25 8.95 -16.71
N LYS A 100 -25.93 8.49 -17.92
CA LYS A 100 -24.94 7.42 -18.13
C LYS A 100 -23.54 7.99 -17.89
N LEU A 101 -23.12 8.03 -16.62
CA LEU A 101 -21.73 8.29 -16.27
C LEU A 101 -20.82 7.19 -16.89
N PRO A 102 -19.56 7.52 -17.25
CA PRO A 102 -18.58 6.55 -17.72
C PRO A 102 -18.48 5.32 -16.81
N LYS A 103 -18.29 4.13 -17.39
CA LYS A 103 -18.29 2.85 -16.68
C LYS A 103 -17.00 2.54 -15.90
N ARG A 104 -15.93 3.34 -16.06
CA ARG A 104 -14.66 3.11 -15.34
C ARG A 104 -14.92 3.25 -13.84
N ARG A 105 -14.64 2.18 -13.09
CA ARG A 105 -14.71 2.22 -11.63
C ARG A 105 -13.56 3.08 -11.12
N GLN A 106 -13.88 4.03 -10.25
CA GLN A 106 -12.89 4.82 -9.54
C GLN A 106 -12.35 4.02 -8.36
N GLU A 107 -11.04 3.97 -8.24
CA GLU A 107 -10.37 3.24 -7.17
C GLU A 107 -9.80 4.22 -6.14
N THR A 108 -9.39 3.68 -5.01
CA THR A 108 -8.61 4.42 -4.02
C THR A 108 -7.63 3.45 -3.41
N LEU A 109 -6.38 3.89 -3.41
CA LEU A 109 -5.27 3.15 -2.83
C LEU A 109 -4.73 3.98 -1.69
N CYS A 110 -4.71 3.40 -0.50
CA CYS A 110 -4.25 4.08 0.71
C CYS A 110 -3.52 3.11 1.62
N ARG A 111 -2.62 3.61 2.47
CA ARG A 111 -1.94 2.75 3.45
C ARG A 111 -2.85 2.55 4.65
N PHE A 112 -2.77 1.39 5.30
CA PHE A 112 -3.51 1.17 6.55
C PHE A 112 -3.17 2.21 7.62
N GLY A 113 -1.93 2.71 7.64
CA GLY A 113 -1.51 3.78 8.56
C GLY A 113 -2.21 5.12 8.36
N ASP A 114 -2.84 5.38 7.21
CA ASP A 114 -3.59 6.61 6.94
C ASP A 114 -5.06 6.54 7.46
N ILE A 115 -5.53 5.34 7.84
CA ILE A 115 -6.91 5.04 8.20
C ILE A 115 -7.11 5.12 9.72
N VAL A 116 -8.23 5.72 10.14
CA VAL A 116 -8.69 5.73 11.55
C VAL A 116 -9.64 4.56 11.80
N SER A 117 -10.64 4.40 10.94
CA SER A 117 -11.62 3.32 11.12
C SER A 117 -12.30 2.92 9.82
N ILE A 118 -12.80 1.69 9.78
CA ILE A 118 -13.66 1.18 8.71
C ILE A 118 -15.00 0.77 9.32
N HIS A 119 -16.09 1.34 8.84
CA HIS A 119 -17.45 0.99 9.24
C HIS A 119 -18.07 0.09 8.18
N VAL A 120 -18.44 -1.13 8.54
CA VAL A 120 -19.03 -2.09 7.60
C VAL A 120 -20.52 -1.76 7.45
N THR A 121 -20.94 -1.43 6.22
CA THR A 121 -22.32 -1.04 5.90
C THR A 121 -23.06 -2.11 5.09
N GLY A 122 -22.36 -3.12 4.58
CA GLY A 122 -22.95 -4.24 3.86
C GLY A 122 -21.96 -5.39 3.63
N SER A 123 -22.40 -6.44 2.95
CA SER A 123 -21.57 -7.62 2.63
C SER A 123 -20.31 -7.28 1.84
N GLN A 124 -20.39 -6.24 1.01
CA GLN A 124 -19.28 -5.72 0.22
C GLN A 124 -19.17 -4.21 0.35
N ASN A 125 -19.80 -3.56 1.33
CA ASN A 125 -19.81 -2.10 1.43
C ASN A 125 -19.25 -1.65 2.77
N ALA A 126 -18.50 -0.54 2.74
CA ALA A 126 -18.00 0.09 3.93
C ALA A 126 -17.86 1.60 3.77
N GLN A 127 -17.66 2.27 4.89
CA GLN A 127 -17.20 3.65 4.96
C GLN A 127 -15.85 3.70 5.65
N ILE A 128 -14.85 4.26 4.98
CA ILE A 128 -13.50 4.43 5.51
C ILE A 128 -13.37 5.85 6.04
N PHE A 129 -12.84 5.99 7.25
CA PHE A 129 -12.53 7.27 7.90
C PHE A 129 -11.02 7.40 8.00
N PHE A 130 -10.48 8.54 7.54
CA PHE A 130 -9.05 8.80 7.50
C PHE A 130 -8.61 9.77 8.59
N LYS A 131 -7.30 9.80 8.87
CA LYS A 131 -6.70 10.73 9.86
C LYS A 131 -6.90 12.20 9.52
N SER A 132 -7.16 12.52 8.26
CA SER A 132 -7.52 13.88 7.83
C SER A 132 -8.85 14.36 8.46
N GLY A 133 -9.73 13.42 8.84
CA GLY A 133 -11.13 13.65 9.15
C GLY A 133 -12.05 13.45 7.94
N SER A 134 -11.49 13.17 6.75
CA SER A 134 -12.27 12.81 5.57
C SER A 134 -12.82 11.39 5.67
N LYS A 135 -13.85 11.11 4.88
CA LYS A 135 -14.47 9.80 4.78
C LYS A 135 -14.86 9.51 3.34
N ILE A 136 -14.79 8.24 2.95
CA ILE A 136 -15.22 7.78 1.64
C ILE A 136 -16.11 6.56 1.79
N ARG A 137 -17.11 6.43 0.90
CA ARG A 137 -17.90 5.22 0.76
C ARG A 137 -17.27 4.34 -0.30
N VAL A 138 -17.14 3.06 0.02
CA VAL A 138 -16.43 2.10 -0.81
C VAL A 138 -17.24 0.82 -0.92
N SER A 139 -17.09 0.18 -2.07
CA SER A 139 -17.64 -1.13 -2.37
C SER A 139 -16.53 -2.08 -2.80
N GLY A 140 -16.70 -3.35 -2.43
CA GLY A 140 -15.96 -4.48 -2.95
C GLY A 140 -16.65 -5.06 -4.19
N GLY A 141 -16.36 -6.33 -4.49
CA GLY A 141 -16.98 -7.05 -5.59
C GLY A 141 -16.24 -6.95 -6.93
N SER A 142 -15.12 -6.23 -7.01
CA SER A 142 -14.09 -6.52 -8.01
C SER A 142 -13.16 -7.62 -7.50
N GLU A 143 -12.54 -8.38 -8.40
CA GLU A 143 -11.56 -9.42 -8.02
C GLU A 143 -10.37 -8.84 -7.22
N ILE A 144 -10.05 -7.57 -7.50
CA ILE A 144 -8.91 -6.84 -6.96
C ILE A 144 -9.22 -6.20 -5.60
N SER A 145 -10.50 -5.98 -5.27
CA SER A 145 -10.85 -5.31 -4.02
C SER A 145 -10.50 -6.15 -2.79
N ASP A 146 -9.89 -5.50 -1.81
CA ASP A 146 -9.60 -6.09 -0.50
C ASP A 146 -10.82 -6.12 0.43
N LEU A 147 -11.94 -5.48 0.06
CA LEU A 147 -13.12 -5.34 0.89
C LEU A 147 -14.03 -6.58 0.83
N GLY A 148 -14.78 -6.84 1.90
CA GLY A 148 -15.79 -7.91 1.91
C GLY A 148 -15.25 -9.31 2.22
N LYS A 149 -13.98 -9.42 2.61
CA LYS A 149 -13.28 -10.68 2.88
C LYS A 149 -12.99 -10.83 4.38
N ASP A 150 -12.94 -12.06 4.86
CA ASP A 150 -12.65 -12.37 6.26
C ASP A 150 -11.24 -11.92 6.66
N ILE A 151 -11.08 -11.49 7.91
CA ILE A 151 -9.79 -11.07 8.47
C ILE A 151 -9.34 -12.03 9.57
N LEU A 152 -8.03 -12.05 9.84
CA LEU A 152 -7.46 -12.73 11.00
C LEU A 152 -7.03 -11.70 12.03
N VAL A 153 -7.43 -11.89 13.28
CA VAL A 153 -6.99 -11.09 14.42
C VAL A 153 -6.16 -11.96 15.36
N TYR A 154 -4.95 -11.51 15.68
CA TYR A 154 -4.02 -12.19 16.57
C TYR A 154 -3.96 -11.46 17.90
N SER A 155 -4.57 -12.07 18.93
CA SER A 155 -4.58 -11.59 20.31
C SER A 155 -3.76 -12.53 21.19
N SER A 156 -4.39 -13.35 22.04
CA SER A 156 -3.77 -14.53 22.66
C SER A 156 -3.82 -15.76 21.75
N LYS A 157 -4.79 -15.79 20.83
CA LYS A 157 -4.95 -16.81 19.78
C LYS A 157 -5.29 -16.15 18.45
N ALA A 158 -5.06 -16.88 17.36
CA ALA A 158 -5.53 -16.46 16.05
C ALA A 158 -7.05 -16.69 15.94
N GLN A 159 -7.80 -15.63 15.64
CA GLN A 159 -9.23 -15.69 15.41
C GLN A 159 -9.56 -15.21 14.01
N LYS A 160 -10.24 -16.06 13.24
CA LYS A 160 -10.84 -15.67 11.96
C LYS A 160 -12.16 -14.96 12.24
N ILE A 161 -12.32 -13.75 11.73
CA ILE A 161 -13.52 -12.94 11.88
C ILE A 161 -14.13 -12.77 10.49
N ALA A 162 -15.38 -13.23 10.33
CA ALA A 162 -16.05 -13.11 9.06
C ALA A 162 -16.46 -11.66 8.79
N TRP A 163 -16.29 -11.18 7.56
CA TRP A 163 -16.61 -9.78 7.21
C TRP A 163 -18.04 -9.39 7.60
N LYS A 164 -18.99 -10.30 7.33
CA LYS A 164 -20.41 -10.11 7.62
C LYS A 164 -20.71 -9.89 9.11
N ASP A 165 -19.82 -10.29 10.02
CA ASP A 165 -20.01 -10.19 11.47
C ASP A 165 -19.37 -8.92 12.05
N ILE A 166 -18.53 -8.23 11.26
CA ILE A 166 -17.88 -6.98 11.66
C ILE A 166 -18.87 -5.82 11.56
N SER A 167 -18.88 -4.97 12.58
CA SER A 167 -19.55 -3.67 12.56
C SER A 167 -18.56 -2.55 12.27
N ARG A 168 -17.43 -2.53 13.00
CA ARG A 168 -16.41 -1.49 12.88
C ARG A 168 -15.02 -2.05 13.16
N ILE A 169 -14.01 -1.53 12.47
CA ILE A 169 -12.60 -1.76 12.77
C ILE A 169 -12.00 -0.40 13.15
N ASN A 170 -11.47 -0.28 14.37
CA ASN A 170 -10.82 0.94 14.86
C ASN A 170 -9.31 0.72 14.93
N PHE A 171 -8.56 1.35 14.03
CA PHE A 171 -7.10 1.24 14.01
C PHE A 171 -6.49 2.11 15.12
N ARG A 172 -5.45 1.58 15.76
CA ARG A 172 -4.71 2.29 16.81
C ARG A 172 -3.28 1.80 16.91
N GLU A 173 -2.49 2.49 17.72
CA GLU A 173 -1.12 2.09 18.01
C GLU A 173 -1.03 0.64 18.53
N THR A 174 0.04 -0.03 18.11
CA THR A 174 0.29 -1.43 18.42
C THR A 174 0.38 -1.63 19.93
N GLY A 175 -0.62 -2.30 20.50
CA GLY A 175 -0.59 -2.76 21.89
C GLY A 175 0.04 -4.14 22.00
N GLU A 176 -0.06 -4.75 23.18
CA GLU A 176 0.40 -6.13 23.39
C GLU A 176 -0.44 -7.13 22.57
N SER A 177 0.23 -8.09 21.94
CA SER A 177 -0.38 -9.25 21.28
C SER A 177 0.59 -10.42 21.17
N THR A 178 0.03 -11.63 21.21
CA THR A 178 0.76 -12.87 20.94
C THR A 178 0.69 -13.19 19.46
N LEU A 179 1.83 -13.08 18.78
CA LEU A 179 1.93 -13.40 17.36
C LEU A 179 2.25 -14.89 17.16
N PRO A 180 1.61 -15.56 16.19
CA PRO A 180 1.88 -16.97 15.91
C PRO A 180 3.18 -17.19 15.12
N TRP A 181 3.80 -16.12 14.61
CA TRP A 181 5.12 -16.17 13.99
C TRP A 181 6.17 -15.58 14.93
N LYS A 182 7.42 -16.01 14.73
CA LYS A 182 8.58 -15.48 15.43
C LYS A 182 9.36 -14.54 14.49
N GLY A 183 10.31 -13.82 15.05
CA GLY A 183 11.21 -12.98 14.27
C GLY A 183 10.66 -11.60 13.94
N LYS A 184 11.52 -10.81 13.28
CA LYS A 184 11.26 -9.42 12.93
C LYS A 184 10.72 -9.32 11.49
N PRO A 185 10.03 -8.23 11.12
CA PRO A 185 9.73 -7.93 9.73
C PRO A 185 10.99 -8.01 8.85
N LEU A 186 10.84 -8.52 7.63
CA LEU A 186 11.94 -8.54 6.66
C LEU A 186 12.21 -7.11 6.19
N TYR A 187 13.47 -6.73 6.16
CA TYR A 187 13.95 -5.47 5.64
C TYR A 187 15.20 -5.73 4.81
N GLY A 188 15.41 -4.92 3.78
CA GLY A 188 16.57 -5.07 2.94
C GLY A 188 16.58 -4.13 1.73
N THR A 189 17.57 -4.36 0.88
CA THR A 189 17.76 -3.64 -0.38
C THR A 189 17.64 -4.63 -1.54
N VAL A 190 16.69 -4.37 -2.43
CA VAL A 190 16.43 -5.15 -3.63
C VAL A 190 17.08 -4.45 -4.82
N GLN A 191 18.06 -5.11 -5.43
CA GLN A 191 18.65 -4.70 -6.70
C GLN A 191 17.73 -5.11 -7.85
N THR A 192 17.40 -4.14 -8.69
CA THR A 192 16.51 -4.30 -9.85
C THR A 192 17.19 -3.81 -11.13
N VAL A 193 16.58 -4.09 -12.28
CA VAL A 193 16.98 -3.50 -13.56
C VAL A 193 16.95 -1.96 -13.59
N ASN A 194 16.23 -1.32 -12.66
CA ASN A 194 16.13 0.14 -12.54
C ASN A 194 17.00 0.71 -11.39
N GLY A 195 17.82 -0.12 -10.74
CA GLY A 195 18.60 0.24 -9.57
C GLY A 195 18.03 -0.29 -8.25
N PRO A 196 18.65 0.09 -7.11
CA PRO A 196 18.28 -0.40 -5.79
C PRO A 196 16.98 0.22 -5.26
N VAL A 197 16.21 -0.58 -4.53
CA VAL A 197 15.05 -0.14 -3.75
C VAL A 197 15.12 -0.77 -2.37
N SER A 198 15.00 0.02 -1.31
CA SER A 198 15.08 -0.45 0.07
C SER A 198 13.76 -0.25 0.81
N GLY A 199 13.46 -1.12 1.77
CA GLY A 199 12.23 -1.03 2.55
C GLY A 199 11.86 -2.33 3.25
N LEU A 200 10.65 -2.37 3.83
CA LEU A 200 10.06 -3.60 4.34
C LEU A 200 9.76 -4.54 3.18
N ILE A 201 10.18 -5.80 3.29
CA ILE A 201 10.08 -6.78 2.22
C ILE A 201 8.96 -7.78 2.52
N LYS A 202 8.11 -8.03 1.51
CA LYS A 202 7.33 -9.27 1.42
C LYS A 202 7.80 -10.08 0.22
N TRP A 203 8.49 -11.17 0.51
CA TRP A 203 8.95 -12.09 -0.51
C TRP A 203 7.77 -12.94 -1.03
N ASP A 204 7.65 -13.04 -2.36
CA ASP A 204 6.54 -13.73 -3.02
C ASP A 204 5.16 -13.29 -2.44
N LYS A 205 5.02 -11.98 -2.21
CA LYS A 205 3.84 -11.31 -1.62
C LYS A 205 3.34 -11.81 -0.25
N SER A 206 4.00 -12.78 0.38
CA SER A 206 3.42 -13.50 1.52
C SER A 206 4.38 -13.78 2.68
N LYS A 207 5.69 -13.75 2.43
CA LYS A 207 6.70 -14.02 3.46
C LYS A 207 7.29 -12.71 3.92
N PHE A 208 7.01 -12.36 5.17
CA PHE A 208 7.26 -11.02 5.70
C PHE A 208 8.04 -11.03 7.02
N ALA A 209 8.29 -12.20 7.62
CA ALA A 209 8.99 -12.33 8.89
C ALA A 209 10.31 -13.11 8.75
N SER A 210 11.31 -12.80 9.58
CA SER A 210 12.62 -13.46 9.55
C SER A 210 12.57 -14.95 9.88
N SER A 211 11.53 -15.43 10.57
CA SER A 211 11.32 -16.88 10.79
C SER A 211 10.71 -17.60 9.58
N ALA A 212 10.24 -16.88 8.55
CA ALA A 212 9.74 -17.53 7.34
C ALA A 212 10.91 -18.12 6.54
N ALA A 213 10.65 -19.17 5.77
CA ALA A 213 11.65 -19.87 4.99
C ALA A 213 11.50 -19.62 3.48
N VAL A 214 12.62 -19.53 2.78
CA VAL A 214 12.72 -19.71 1.33
C VAL A 214 12.84 -21.20 1.04
N TYR A 215 11.96 -21.74 0.19
CA TYR A 215 11.99 -23.14 -0.21
C TYR A 215 12.51 -23.31 -1.62
N GLY A 216 13.18 -24.43 -1.88
CA GLY A 216 13.52 -24.90 -3.21
C GLY A 216 14.16 -26.28 -3.18
N LYS A 217 14.45 -26.83 -4.35
CA LYS A 217 15.12 -28.13 -4.49
C LYS A 217 16.63 -27.98 -4.60
N ARG A 218 17.34 -28.91 -3.96
CA ARG A 218 18.77 -29.17 -4.12
C ARG A 218 19.00 -30.68 -4.16
N SER A 219 19.61 -31.19 -5.24
CA SER A 219 19.82 -32.64 -5.45
C SER A 219 18.52 -33.44 -5.20
N ASP A 220 17.42 -32.96 -5.78
CA ASP A 220 16.05 -33.49 -5.68
C ASP A 220 15.41 -33.50 -4.30
N ARG A 221 16.08 -32.97 -3.27
CA ARG A 221 15.52 -32.77 -1.94
C ARG A 221 15.00 -31.36 -1.78
N THR A 222 13.80 -31.23 -1.18
CA THR A 222 13.28 -29.92 -0.78
C THR A 222 14.07 -29.42 0.43
N VAL A 223 14.55 -28.18 0.34
CA VAL A 223 15.28 -27.48 1.39
C VAL A 223 14.52 -26.20 1.71
N GLY A 224 14.32 -25.92 3.00
CA GLY A 224 13.83 -24.65 3.51
C GLY A 224 14.93 -23.93 4.29
N ILE A 225 15.16 -22.65 4.00
CA ILE A 225 16.15 -21.82 4.70
C ILE A 225 15.44 -20.60 5.27
N ASN A 226 15.50 -20.40 6.59
CA ASN A 226 14.86 -19.25 7.24
C ASN A 226 15.56 -17.94 6.85
N PHE A 227 14.79 -16.88 6.62
CA PHE A 227 15.33 -15.55 6.31
C PHE A 227 16.30 -15.04 7.39
N SER A 228 16.13 -15.43 8.64
CA SER A 228 17.05 -15.12 9.74
C SER A 228 18.48 -15.66 9.52
N GLN A 229 18.67 -16.57 8.56
CA GLN A 229 19.96 -17.15 8.20
C GLN A 229 20.49 -16.60 6.87
N ILE A 230 19.66 -15.86 6.12
CA ILE A 230 19.95 -15.41 4.75
C ILE A 230 20.52 -14.00 4.80
N LYS A 231 21.68 -13.83 4.17
CA LYS A 231 22.27 -12.50 3.90
C LYS A 231 21.78 -11.96 2.57
N LYS A 232 21.77 -12.81 1.53
CA LYS A 232 21.45 -12.38 0.15
C LYS A 232 20.76 -13.48 -0.62
N ILE A 233 19.82 -13.11 -1.49
CA ILE A 233 19.26 -13.96 -2.53
C ILE A 233 19.60 -13.34 -3.88
N SER A 234 20.31 -14.05 -4.74
CA SER A 234 20.66 -13.59 -6.09
C SER A 234 20.03 -14.50 -7.13
N LYS A 235 19.31 -13.91 -8.10
CA LYS A 235 18.75 -14.65 -9.23
C LYS A 235 19.89 -15.29 -10.04
N LYS A 236 19.76 -16.57 -10.39
CA LYS A 236 20.74 -17.30 -11.21
C LYS A 236 20.05 -18.43 -11.97
N ASP A 237 20.25 -18.48 -13.29
CA ASP A 237 19.65 -19.49 -14.16
C ASP A 237 18.11 -19.59 -13.97
N GLN A 238 17.59 -20.80 -13.76
CA GLN A 238 16.18 -21.08 -13.44
C GLN A 238 15.88 -21.06 -11.93
N GLY A 239 16.82 -20.55 -11.12
CA GLY A 239 16.78 -20.59 -9.67
C GLY A 239 17.32 -19.32 -9.01
N ALA A 240 17.80 -19.49 -7.77
CA ALA A 240 18.51 -18.46 -7.05
C ALA A 240 19.64 -19.05 -6.20
N VAL A 241 20.72 -18.29 -6.06
CA VAL A 241 21.77 -18.55 -5.08
C VAL A 241 21.40 -17.84 -3.78
N ILE A 242 21.29 -18.61 -2.71
CA ILE A 242 21.05 -18.13 -1.34
C ILE A 242 22.40 -18.07 -0.63
N THR A 243 22.85 -16.86 -0.30
CA THR A 243 24.05 -16.64 0.52
C THR A 243 23.62 -16.49 1.97
N LEU A 244 24.11 -17.38 2.83
CA LEU A 244 23.83 -17.36 4.26
C LEU A 244 24.70 -16.31 4.97
N LEU A 245 24.30 -15.93 6.18
CA LEU A 245 25.10 -15.08 7.06
C LEU A 245 26.49 -15.67 7.35
N SER A 246 26.62 -17.00 7.36
CA SER A 246 27.91 -17.69 7.48
C SER A 246 28.80 -17.61 6.23
N GLY A 247 28.34 -16.98 5.14
CA GLY A 247 29.04 -16.91 3.85
C GLY A 247 28.81 -18.13 2.95
N LYS A 248 28.27 -19.24 3.48
CA LYS A 248 27.91 -20.42 2.68
C LYS A 248 26.87 -20.06 1.62
N GLN A 249 27.07 -20.54 0.39
CA GLN A 249 26.14 -20.39 -0.72
C GLN A 249 25.40 -21.69 -1.01
N VAL A 250 24.09 -21.58 -1.27
CA VAL A 250 23.22 -22.70 -1.62
C VAL A 250 22.41 -22.33 -2.84
N PHE A 251 22.55 -23.07 -3.93
CA PHE A 251 21.68 -22.91 -5.09
C PHE A 251 20.37 -23.68 -4.87
N LEU A 252 19.24 -23.00 -5.07
CA LEU A 252 17.90 -23.55 -4.99
C LEU A 252 17.15 -23.28 -6.31
N LYS A 253 16.36 -24.26 -6.76
CA LYS A 253 15.49 -24.16 -7.93
C LYS A 253 14.13 -24.81 -7.67
N ASP A 254 13.28 -24.90 -8.70
CA ASP A 254 12.02 -25.66 -8.70
C ASP A 254 11.05 -25.30 -7.56
N SER A 255 10.98 -24.01 -7.24
CA SER A 255 10.05 -23.45 -6.28
C SER A 255 9.74 -22.00 -6.66
N ARG A 256 8.48 -21.62 -6.43
CA ARG A 256 7.99 -20.25 -6.62
C ARG A 256 8.83 -19.20 -5.88
N ASP A 257 9.47 -19.57 -4.77
CA ASP A 257 10.28 -18.62 -4.02
C ASP A 257 11.56 -18.20 -4.75
N VAL A 258 12.03 -19.00 -5.71
CA VAL A 258 13.36 -18.84 -6.31
C VAL A 258 13.33 -18.89 -7.84
N ASN A 259 12.16 -18.78 -8.46
CA ASN A 259 12.04 -18.87 -9.92
C ASN A 259 11.01 -17.87 -10.50
N ALA A 260 10.82 -17.93 -11.83
CA ALA A 260 9.93 -17.04 -12.58
C ALA A 260 8.46 -17.09 -12.19
N SER A 261 8.01 -18.09 -11.43
CA SER A 261 6.64 -18.15 -10.92
C SER A 261 6.42 -17.28 -9.66
N ASN A 262 7.48 -16.67 -9.10
CA ASN A 262 7.38 -15.75 -7.97
C ASN A 262 6.36 -14.65 -8.27
N ARG A 263 5.41 -14.42 -7.36
CA ARG A 263 4.29 -13.49 -7.58
C ARG A 263 4.68 -12.01 -7.43
N GLY A 264 5.94 -11.75 -7.12
CA GLY A 264 6.50 -10.42 -6.93
C GLY A 264 7.07 -10.24 -5.53
N ILE A 265 8.10 -9.41 -5.46
CA ILE A 265 8.75 -8.97 -4.24
C ILE A 265 8.19 -7.59 -3.92
N VAL A 266 7.43 -7.48 -2.83
CA VAL A 266 6.88 -6.20 -2.39
C VAL A 266 7.92 -5.52 -1.52
N ILE A 267 8.26 -4.28 -1.83
CA ILE A 267 9.09 -3.40 -1.02
C ILE A 267 8.24 -2.19 -0.65
N ALA A 268 8.01 -2.00 0.64
CA ALA A 268 7.24 -0.88 1.16
C ALA A 268 8.15 0.07 1.93
N ASP A 269 8.20 1.32 1.49
CA ASP A 269 8.86 2.42 2.17
C ASP A 269 7.77 3.36 2.73
N PRO A 270 7.74 3.61 4.05
CA PRO A 270 6.80 4.56 4.66
C PRO A 270 6.78 5.92 3.97
N GLU A 271 7.94 6.40 3.53
CA GLU A 271 8.09 7.71 2.90
C GLU A 271 8.08 7.63 1.38
N GLY A 272 8.23 6.45 0.79
CA GLY A 272 8.36 6.26 -0.66
C GLY A 272 7.15 5.62 -1.35
N GLY A 273 6.25 4.98 -0.60
CA GLY A 273 5.13 4.20 -1.14
C GLY A 273 5.45 2.71 -1.24
N GLN A 274 4.86 2.03 -2.22
CA GLN A 274 5.04 0.59 -2.44
C GLN A 274 5.58 0.31 -3.84
N VAL A 275 6.58 -0.57 -3.91
CA VAL A 275 7.17 -1.07 -5.15
C VAL A 275 6.99 -2.57 -5.21
N ILE A 276 6.47 -3.09 -6.33
CA ILE A 276 6.32 -4.53 -6.56
C ILE A 276 7.24 -4.93 -7.71
N VAL A 277 8.31 -5.64 -7.39
CA VAL A 277 9.33 -6.08 -8.35
C VAL A 277 8.96 -7.47 -8.84
N GLN A 278 8.67 -7.60 -10.14
CA GLN A 278 8.48 -8.90 -10.78
C GLN A 278 9.80 -9.67 -10.87
N TRP A 279 9.75 -11.02 -10.88
CA TRP A 279 10.96 -11.84 -10.96
C TRP A 279 11.85 -11.51 -12.17
N SER A 280 11.25 -11.09 -13.29
CA SER A 280 11.99 -10.67 -14.48
C SER A 280 12.84 -9.42 -14.26
N ALA A 281 12.41 -8.50 -13.38
CA ALA A 281 13.11 -7.26 -13.04
C ALA A 281 14.04 -7.41 -11.83
N PHE A 282 13.88 -8.49 -11.06
CA PHE A 282 14.69 -8.81 -9.88
C PHE A 282 16.09 -9.29 -10.25
N GLN A 283 17.11 -8.76 -9.57
CA GLN A 283 18.50 -9.21 -9.68
C GLN A 283 19.00 -9.85 -8.39
N SER A 284 18.91 -9.13 -7.26
CA SER A 284 19.24 -9.68 -5.94
C SER A 284 18.55 -8.94 -4.81
N ALA A 285 18.45 -9.55 -3.64
CA ALA A 285 17.98 -8.93 -2.41
C ALA A 285 19.01 -9.16 -1.31
N ASP A 286 19.52 -8.08 -0.73
CA ASP A 286 20.38 -8.09 0.44
C ASP A 286 19.52 -7.81 1.68
N PHE A 287 19.47 -8.75 2.61
CA PHE A 287 18.68 -8.66 3.84
C PHE A 287 19.55 -8.16 4.98
N HIS A 288 19.06 -7.15 5.68
CA HIS A 288 19.76 -6.55 6.81
C HIS A 288 18.76 -6.00 7.82
N GLN A 289 19.24 -5.74 9.04
CA GLN A 289 18.40 -5.05 10.01
C GLN A 289 18.16 -3.62 9.56
N ARG A 290 16.99 -3.11 9.91
CA ARG A 290 16.67 -1.70 9.72
C ARG A 290 17.35 -0.89 10.82
N GLU A 291 17.99 0.20 10.43
CA GLU A 291 18.65 1.12 11.38
C GLU A 291 17.64 2.08 12.05
N ALA A 292 16.58 2.44 11.33
CA ALA A 292 15.51 3.31 11.81
C ALA A 292 14.46 2.59 12.67
N GLU A 293 13.80 3.34 13.56
CA GLU A 293 12.72 2.87 14.43
C GLU A 293 11.56 2.23 13.66
N ALA A 294 10.88 1.27 14.29
CA ALA A 294 9.70 0.58 13.74
C ALA A 294 8.65 1.58 13.23
N ILE A 295 7.97 1.23 12.12
CA ILE A 295 6.96 2.11 11.51
C ILE A 295 5.66 1.96 12.28
N ASN A 296 5.48 2.78 13.31
CA ASN A 296 4.26 2.70 14.10
C ASN A 296 3.09 3.42 13.41
N TYR A 297 1.90 3.22 13.95
CA TYR A 297 0.69 3.87 13.45
C TYR A 297 0.82 5.40 13.44
N ASN A 298 1.47 6.01 14.42
CA ASN A 298 1.58 7.46 14.55
C ASN A 298 2.62 8.10 13.62
N SER A 299 3.49 7.30 12.98
CA SER A 299 4.45 7.78 11.98
C SER A 299 3.80 8.34 10.71
N PHE A 300 2.51 8.04 10.47
CA PHE A 300 1.77 8.51 9.30
C PHE A 300 1.17 9.89 9.56
N ALA A 301 1.70 10.89 8.86
CA ALA A 301 1.26 12.28 8.97
C ALA A 301 -0.22 12.46 8.59
N ARG A 302 -0.85 13.48 9.18
CA ARG A 302 -2.24 13.81 8.88
C ARG A 302 -2.39 14.21 7.40
N PRO A 303 -3.21 13.50 6.61
CA PRO A 303 -3.32 13.80 5.19
C PRO A 303 -3.99 15.15 4.89
N ARG A 304 -3.69 15.69 3.71
CA ARG A 304 -4.18 16.98 3.20
C ARG A 304 -4.75 16.81 1.80
N ARG A 305 -5.62 17.74 1.39
CA ARG A 305 -6.08 17.85 -0.01
C ARG A 305 -4.88 18.02 -0.92
N ILE A 306 -4.91 17.40 -2.10
CA ILE A 306 -3.90 17.62 -3.12
C ILE A 306 -4.01 19.07 -3.60
N TYR A 307 -2.88 19.78 -3.62
CA TYR A 307 -2.79 21.13 -4.12
C TYR A 307 -1.85 21.13 -5.32
N ALA A 308 -2.37 21.58 -6.46
CA ALA A 308 -1.67 21.53 -7.73
C ALA A 308 -1.58 22.90 -8.40
N GLN A 309 -0.53 23.06 -9.20
CA GLN A 309 -0.40 24.06 -10.24
C GLN A 309 -0.29 23.33 -11.59
N ALA A 310 -1.34 23.41 -12.41
CA ALA A 310 -1.37 22.79 -13.72
C ALA A 310 -1.08 23.83 -14.81
N PHE A 311 -0.20 23.46 -15.72
CA PHE A 311 0.19 24.21 -16.90
C PHE A 311 -0.46 23.52 -18.09
N GLY A 312 -1.44 24.19 -18.68
CA GLY A 312 -2.16 23.71 -19.84
C GLY A 312 -1.56 24.22 -21.15
N SER A 313 -2.14 23.77 -22.26
CA SER A 313 -1.93 24.33 -23.60
C SER A 313 -2.22 25.83 -23.64
N GLU A 314 -1.62 26.52 -24.62
CA GLU A 314 -1.81 27.96 -24.86
C GLU A 314 -1.46 28.86 -23.65
N GLY A 315 -0.56 28.40 -22.76
CA GLY A 315 -0.08 29.19 -21.62
C GLY A 315 -1.07 29.29 -20.46
N ARG A 316 -2.16 28.50 -20.46
CA ARG A 316 -3.13 28.45 -19.35
C ARG A 316 -2.46 27.94 -18.08
N ILE A 317 -2.60 28.65 -16.96
CA ILE A 317 -2.09 28.21 -15.65
C ILE A 317 -3.23 28.21 -14.64
N LEU A 318 -3.47 27.06 -14.02
CA LEU A 318 -4.48 26.88 -12.98
C LEU A 318 -3.82 26.45 -11.68
N LYS A 319 -4.30 26.97 -10.55
CA LYS A 319 -3.72 26.69 -9.24
C LYS A 319 -4.79 26.60 -8.15
N GLY A 320 -4.74 25.55 -7.35
CA GLY A 320 -5.72 25.31 -6.29
C GLY A 320 -5.66 23.90 -5.72
N ASN A 321 -6.61 23.57 -4.84
CA ASN A 321 -6.86 22.16 -4.54
C ASN A 321 -7.31 21.45 -5.81
N CYS A 322 -7.00 20.17 -5.98
CA CYS A 322 -7.38 19.42 -7.16
C CYS A 322 -7.90 18.02 -6.85
N THR A 323 -8.55 17.45 -7.87
CA THR A 323 -8.87 16.04 -8.00
C THR A 323 -8.17 15.60 -9.28
N PHE A 324 -7.19 14.74 -9.11
CA PHE A 324 -6.43 14.14 -10.19
C PHE A 324 -7.18 12.89 -10.69
N ASP A 325 -7.15 12.64 -12.00
CA ASP A 325 -7.84 11.54 -12.70
C ASP A 325 -9.34 11.37 -12.34
N MET A 326 -9.94 12.41 -11.74
CA MET A 326 -11.28 12.44 -11.16
C MET A 326 -11.50 11.55 -9.93
N ASP A 327 -10.50 10.84 -9.41
CA ASP A 327 -10.59 10.06 -8.18
C ASP A 327 -9.65 10.51 -7.06
N GLU A 328 -8.42 10.97 -7.30
CA GLU A 328 -7.49 11.30 -6.21
C GLU A 328 -7.67 12.74 -5.73
N GLU A 329 -8.19 12.91 -4.53
CA GLU A 329 -8.44 14.21 -3.89
C GLU A 329 -7.48 14.51 -2.73
N TRP A 330 -6.88 13.47 -2.15
CA TRP A 330 -6.06 13.55 -0.95
C TRP A 330 -4.65 13.02 -1.18
N ASN A 331 -3.67 13.63 -0.52
CA ASN A 331 -2.27 13.31 -0.73
C ASN A 331 -1.83 11.93 -0.18
N PHE A 332 -2.69 11.23 0.56
CA PHE A 332 -2.45 9.84 0.96
C PHE A 332 -2.81 8.85 -0.15
N GLU A 333 -3.65 9.26 -1.10
CA GLU A 333 -4.01 8.45 -2.25
C GLU A 333 -2.77 8.28 -3.13
N MET A 334 -2.73 7.19 -3.90
CA MET A 334 -1.52 6.79 -4.60
C MET A 334 -1.70 6.85 -6.09
N LEU A 335 -0.69 7.40 -6.76
CA LEU A 335 -0.49 7.23 -8.18
C LEU A 335 0.03 5.82 -8.46
N GLU A 336 -0.55 5.14 -9.45
CA GLU A 336 -0.09 3.86 -9.97
C GLU A 336 0.67 4.02 -11.29
N GLY A 337 1.71 3.20 -11.48
CA GLY A 337 2.46 3.19 -12.73
C GLY A 337 3.45 2.05 -12.81
N THR A 338 3.81 1.64 -14.02
CA THR A 338 4.79 0.59 -14.27
C THR A 338 6.04 1.12 -14.97
N ARG A 339 7.21 0.57 -14.64
CA ARG A 339 8.46 0.78 -15.40
C ARG A 339 9.29 -0.50 -15.39
N ASN A 340 9.60 -1.05 -16.57
CA ASN A 340 10.45 -2.25 -16.70
C ASN A 340 10.01 -3.43 -15.81
N ARG A 341 8.71 -3.74 -15.79
CA ARG A 341 8.12 -4.82 -14.96
C ARG A 341 8.24 -4.58 -13.45
N ILE A 342 8.39 -3.33 -13.04
CA ILE A 342 8.28 -2.90 -11.64
C ILE A 342 7.03 -2.04 -11.54
N HIS A 343 6.12 -2.41 -10.65
CA HIS A 343 4.91 -1.64 -10.39
C HIS A 343 5.15 -0.71 -9.21
N TYR A 344 4.75 0.54 -9.34
CA TYR A 344 4.91 1.60 -8.35
C TYR A 344 3.52 2.06 -7.90
N LYS A 345 3.38 2.23 -6.58
CA LYS A 345 2.22 2.85 -5.94
C LYS A 345 2.76 3.96 -5.05
N ILE A 346 2.60 5.21 -5.50
CA ILE A 346 3.32 6.36 -4.95
C ILE A 346 2.30 7.33 -4.34
N PRO A 347 2.30 7.53 -3.00
CA PRO A 347 1.46 8.54 -2.38
C PRO A 347 1.67 9.92 -3.00
N PHE A 348 0.59 10.65 -3.29
CA PHE A 348 0.66 12.02 -3.81
C PHE A 348 1.43 12.97 -2.88
N SER A 349 1.55 12.65 -1.59
CA SER A 349 2.41 13.36 -0.64
C SER A 349 3.88 13.40 -1.06
N ASN A 350 4.31 12.47 -1.90
CA ASN A 350 5.70 12.27 -2.31
C ASN A 350 5.99 12.74 -3.73
N ILE A 351 4.95 13.11 -4.49
CA ILE A 351 5.07 13.55 -5.87
C ILE A 351 5.26 15.07 -5.86
N SER A 352 6.25 15.55 -6.61
CA SER A 352 6.50 16.98 -6.82
C SER A 352 5.94 17.46 -8.16
N GLY A 353 5.87 16.59 -9.16
CA GLY A 353 5.22 16.92 -10.43
C GLY A 353 5.08 15.74 -11.37
N ILE A 354 4.21 15.92 -12.35
CA ILE A 354 3.96 14.98 -13.44
C ILE A 354 4.01 15.75 -14.75
N THR A 355 4.74 15.22 -15.72
CA THR A 355 4.83 15.75 -17.08
C THR A 355 4.41 14.64 -18.04
N PRO A 356 3.23 14.74 -18.68
CA PRO A 356 2.84 13.83 -19.75
C PRO A 356 3.89 13.88 -20.86
N GLN A 357 4.30 12.73 -21.39
CA GLN A 357 5.31 12.67 -22.47
C GLN A 357 4.70 12.20 -23.79
N ASN A 358 3.84 11.19 -23.73
CA ASN A 358 3.06 10.68 -24.86
C ASN A 358 1.84 9.91 -24.33
N GLU A 359 1.08 9.30 -25.22
CA GLU A 359 -0.15 8.59 -24.88
C GLU A 359 0.02 7.44 -23.89
N LYS A 360 1.23 6.93 -23.69
CA LYS A 360 1.47 5.72 -22.89
C LYS A 360 2.20 5.99 -21.58
N GLN A 361 2.83 7.16 -21.44
CA GLN A 361 3.73 7.40 -20.30
C GLN A 361 3.83 8.87 -19.90
N SER A 362 4.17 9.04 -18.63
CA SER A 362 4.47 10.32 -18.01
C SER A 362 5.76 10.25 -17.22
N ASN A 363 6.46 11.38 -17.13
CA ASN A 363 7.56 11.55 -16.18
C ASN A 363 6.99 12.02 -14.85
N VAL A 364 7.21 11.24 -13.80
CA VAL A 364 6.85 11.56 -12.42
C VAL A 364 8.11 11.95 -11.66
N ILE A 365 8.14 13.17 -11.14
CA ILE A 365 9.22 13.67 -10.29
C ILE A 365 8.77 13.56 -8.85
N LEU A 366 9.60 12.94 -8.01
CA LEU A 366 9.37 12.81 -6.58
C LEU A 366 9.92 14.03 -5.84
N LYS A 367 9.52 14.23 -4.58
CA LYS A 367 10.00 15.34 -3.74
C LYS A 367 11.49 15.23 -3.41
N ASP A 368 12.04 14.03 -3.42
CA ASP A 368 13.47 13.75 -3.27
C ASP A 368 14.26 13.87 -4.60
N GLN A 369 13.67 14.48 -5.63
CA GLN A 369 14.25 14.71 -6.96
C GLN A 369 14.46 13.46 -7.83
N ARG A 370 14.10 12.26 -7.37
CA ARG A 370 14.08 11.09 -8.26
C ARG A 370 13.06 11.29 -9.38
N SER A 371 13.41 10.86 -10.59
CA SER A 371 12.56 10.92 -11.77
C SER A 371 12.23 9.51 -12.27
N LEU A 372 10.94 9.26 -12.47
CA LEU A 372 10.38 7.98 -12.90
C LEU A 372 9.54 8.18 -14.16
N THR A 373 9.97 7.59 -15.28
CA THR A 373 9.09 7.44 -16.44
C THR A 373 8.19 6.23 -16.21
N LEU A 374 6.91 6.48 -15.98
CA LEU A 374 5.90 5.46 -15.65
C LEU A 374 4.88 5.33 -16.78
N ASN A 375 4.42 4.10 -17.03
CA ASN A 375 3.48 3.74 -18.08
C ASN A 375 2.38 2.77 -17.61
N ASN A 376 1.52 2.37 -18.56
CA ASN A 376 0.45 1.36 -18.50
C ASN A 376 -0.79 1.69 -17.65
N GLU A 377 -0.66 2.50 -16.61
CA GLU A 377 -1.80 2.83 -15.73
C GLU A 377 -2.52 4.10 -16.18
N ASN A 378 -3.79 4.25 -15.76
CA ASN A 378 -4.62 5.39 -16.14
C ASN A 378 -3.98 6.71 -15.73
N ASP A 379 -3.49 6.79 -14.49
CA ASP A 379 -2.88 7.95 -13.87
C ASP A 379 -1.74 8.59 -14.68
N VAL A 380 -1.06 7.81 -15.53
CA VAL A 380 0.17 8.22 -16.24
C VAL A 380 0.09 8.10 -17.76
N SER A 381 -1.07 7.77 -18.32
CA SER A 381 -1.30 7.57 -19.75
C SER A 381 -2.42 8.44 -20.30
N ALA A 382 -2.72 8.36 -21.60
CA ALA A 382 -3.84 9.04 -22.24
C ALA A 382 -5.22 8.60 -21.71
N LEU A 383 -5.28 7.56 -20.87
CA LEU A 383 -6.50 7.14 -20.18
C LEU A 383 -6.83 8.00 -18.95
N ASN A 384 -5.91 8.86 -18.52
CA ASN A 384 -6.15 9.82 -17.46
C ASN A 384 -7.27 10.79 -17.88
N TRP A 385 -8.22 11.01 -16.98
CA TRP A 385 -9.38 11.87 -17.16
C TRP A 385 -9.10 13.35 -16.87
N GLY A 386 -7.85 13.73 -16.59
CA GLY A 386 -7.43 15.11 -16.40
C GLY A 386 -7.55 15.59 -14.95
N LEU A 387 -7.69 16.91 -14.79
CA LEU A 387 -7.75 17.55 -13.48
C LEU A 387 -8.96 18.47 -13.36
N ILE A 388 -9.61 18.42 -12.19
CA ILE A 388 -10.42 19.54 -11.71
C ILE A 388 -9.58 20.35 -10.74
N ILE A 389 -9.59 21.68 -10.88
CA ILE A 389 -8.90 22.61 -9.96
C ILE A 389 -9.92 23.58 -9.37
N TRP A 390 -9.94 23.66 -8.03
CA TRP A 390 -10.78 24.56 -7.24
C TRP A 390 -10.03 25.88 -7.03
N LEU A 391 -10.56 26.94 -7.64
CA LEU A 391 -10.01 28.28 -7.58
C LEU A 391 -10.39 29.01 -6.29
N LYS A 392 -9.71 30.12 -5.99
CA LYS A 392 -9.91 30.92 -4.76
C LYS A 392 -11.36 31.39 -4.54
N ASN A 393 -12.12 31.58 -5.61
CA ASN A 393 -13.52 32.03 -5.56
C ASN A 393 -14.54 30.87 -5.51
N SER A 394 -14.10 29.67 -5.11
CA SER A 394 -14.90 28.44 -5.10
C SER A 394 -15.45 28.00 -6.47
N LYS A 395 -15.04 28.66 -7.57
CA LYS A 395 -15.25 28.14 -8.91
C LYS A 395 -14.27 27.00 -9.17
N TYR A 396 -14.64 26.09 -10.05
CA TYR A 396 -13.77 25.03 -10.50
C TYR A 396 -13.48 25.20 -12.00
N GLN A 397 -12.34 24.66 -12.44
CA GLN A 397 -12.04 24.49 -13.85
C GLN A 397 -11.57 23.08 -14.10
N TYR A 398 -12.07 22.49 -15.19
CA TYR A 398 -11.61 21.22 -15.72
C TYR A 398 -10.51 21.48 -16.77
N LEU A 399 -9.47 20.65 -16.73
CA LEU A 399 -8.40 20.59 -17.70
C LEU A 399 -8.25 19.12 -18.14
N PRO A 400 -8.65 18.76 -19.36
CA PRO A 400 -8.51 17.40 -19.86
C PRO A 400 -7.03 17.03 -20.00
N TRP A 401 -6.71 15.74 -19.93
CA TRP A 401 -5.33 15.26 -19.94
C TRP A 401 -4.53 15.69 -21.18
N GLU A 402 -5.16 15.67 -22.34
CA GLU A 402 -4.56 16.11 -23.62
C GLU A 402 -4.17 17.60 -23.64
N GLU A 403 -4.76 18.43 -22.78
CA GLU A 403 -4.41 19.84 -22.65
C GLU A 403 -3.35 20.09 -21.57
N ILE A 404 -2.88 19.06 -20.85
CA ILE A 404 -1.92 19.21 -19.74
C ILE A 404 -0.49 19.05 -20.25
N ASN A 405 0.30 20.12 -20.10
CA ASN A 405 1.74 20.08 -20.35
C ASN A 405 2.52 19.64 -19.10
N LYS A 406 2.09 20.07 -17.92
CA LYS A 406 2.76 19.79 -16.64
C LYS A 406 1.81 20.00 -15.47
N VAL A 407 1.96 19.19 -14.43
CA VAL A 407 1.35 19.42 -13.11
C VAL A 407 2.45 19.47 -12.07
N GLN A 408 2.40 20.45 -11.18
CA GLN A 408 3.26 20.55 -10.01
C GLN A 408 2.43 20.44 -8.74
N PHE A 409 2.89 19.65 -7.78
CA PHE A 409 2.21 19.40 -6.51
C PHE A 409 2.99 20.01 -5.35
N ARG A 410 2.28 20.43 -4.30
CA ARG A 410 2.87 21.06 -3.10
C ARG A 410 3.01 20.07 -1.94
#